data_AF-A0A9R1RGC1-F1
#
_entry.id   AF-A0A9R1RGC1-F1
#
_cell.length_a   1.000
_cell.length_b   1.000
_cell.length_c   1.000
_cell.angle_alpha   90.00
_cell.angle_beta   90.00
_cell.angle_gamma   90.00
#
_symmetry.space_group_name_H-M   'P 1'
#
loop_
_entity.id
_entity.type
_entity.pdbx_description
1 polymer ?
#
loop_
_entity_poly.entity_id
_entity_poly.type
_entity_poly.pdbx_seq_one_letter_code
_entity_poly.pdbx_strand_id
1 'polypeptide(L)'
;MLHDTIEVNDDQFDTECLNLACLQHNNIVQLVGYCHDTKREYIWHDGKLVPAHGTKRALCLEYMNNGTLDKFISDESKVHDWCTRFSIIKGICNGLKYLHKDLESPMYHLDLKLANILLNENMVPKIADFGLSRLFEGQKTQRTKSIIGTQGYLPPEYRNGEIISNKFDIYSLGVVIIKIMTGPRGYFSSAEIPSWEFIKNVHERWRKRLQVTSEYQLESYSKQVKRCIEIAVSCLETDRNKRPSIGDIVHELNKTYTMLQFGSGLTNDQGLSFSSIDQSPRLKMATSSANCMMLTSRSLRIANNLPQYWRWISLPADPRFAECVELLSVYFFAVIGEIPPGDLPAGTSYIVYLVYKLANSTSGLRGCVQTSSLRLHGERIVPGSTRGVSLHPEVCGSASDITYPVTRGDGWLELRLAEFENDDDMLAERGVIVDLREENDGVQKRGLIIGGMEFRSN
;
A
#
# COMPACT_ATOMS: atom_id res chain seq x y z
N MET A 1 7.48 -22.18 -7.45
CA MET A 1 8.60 -23.11 -7.69
C MET A 1 8.04 -24.51 -7.65
N LEU A 2 8.40 -25.39 -8.60
CA LEU A 2 8.20 -26.82 -8.42
C LEU A 2 9.35 -27.30 -7.53
N HIS A 3 9.05 -27.62 -6.28
CA HIS A 3 10.01 -28.24 -5.39
C HIS A 3 10.04 -29.74 -5.67
N ASP A 4 11.04 -30.20 -6.41
CA ASP A 4 11.48 -31.59 -6.36
C ASP A 4 12.28 -31.80 -5.07
N THR A 5 11.60 -31.68 -3.93
CA THR A 5 12.13 -32.16 -2.65
C THR A 5 11.32 -33.38 -2.26
N ILE A 6 11.94 -34.53 -2.45
CA ILE A 6 11.69 -35.74 -1.67
C ILE A 6 11.62 -35.24 -0.20
N GLU A 7 10.45 -35.38 0.45
CA GLU A 7 10.11 -34.90 1.81
C GLU A 7 9.45 -33.50 1.99
N VAL A 8 8.62 -33.00 1.07
CA VAL A 8 7.53 -32.12 1.53
C VAL A 8 6.48 -33.01 2.21
N ASN A 9 6.41 -32.99 3.54
CA ASN A 9 5.41 -33.74 4.31
C ASN A 9 4.01 -33.36 3.81
N ASP A 10 3.17 -34.36 3.51
CA ASP A 10 1.79 -34.18 3.03
C ASP A 10 1.03 -33.14 3.85
N ASP A 11 1.22 -33.17 5.16
CA ASP A 11 0.62 -32.24 6.11
C ASP A 11 0.99 -30.77 5.85
N GLN A 12 2.22 -30.48 5.41
CA GLN A 12 2.70 -29.12 5.21
C GLN A 12 2.07 -28.48 3.98
N PHE A 13 1.94 -29.22 2.88
CA PHE A 13 1.28 -28.75 1.67
C PHE A 13 -0.20 -28.44 1.94
N ASP A 14 -0.91 -29.37 2.57
CA ASP A 14 -2.33 -29.20 2.88
C ASP A 14 -2.53 -28.03 3.85
N THR A 15 -1.66 -27.91 4.87
CA THR A 15 -1.67 -26.78 5.82
C THR A 15 -1.47 -25.44 5.10
N GLU A 16 -0.47 -25.33 4.23
CA GLU A 16 -0.20 -24.08 3.50
C GLU A 16 -1.34 -23.71 2.57
N CYS A 17 -1.87 -24.69 1.81
CA CYS A 17 -2.99 -24.48 0.90
C CYS A 17 -4.24 -23.99 1.65
N LEU A 18 -4.61 -24.66 2.75
CA LEU A 18 -5.77 -24.30 3.56
C LEU A 18 -5.60 -22.93 4.23
N ASN A 19 -4.43 -22.66 4.79
CA ASN A 19 -4.15 -21.38 5.41
C ASN A 19 -4.26 -20.26 4.36
N LEU A 20 -3.56 -20.36 3.24
CA LEU A 20 -3.55 -19.31 2.21
C LEU A 20 -4.92 -19.11 1.54
N ALA A 21 -5.73 -20.15 1.38
CA ALA A 21 -7.07 -20.03 0.80
C ALA A 21 -8.00 -19.09 1.60
N CYS A 22 -7.74 -18.92 2.89
CA CYS A 22 -8.56 -18.11 3.80
C CYS A 22 -7.96 -16.73 4.10
N LEU A 23 -6.77 -16.41 3.55
CA LEU A 23 -6.08 -15.15 3.84
C LEU A 23 -6.22 -14.16 2.69
N GLN A 24 -6.67 -12.95 3.02
CA GLN A 24 -6.77 -11.85 2.05
C GLN A 24 -6.32 -10.54 2.69
N HIS A 25 -5.10 -10.10 2.36
CA HIS A 25 -4.54 -8.86 2.87
C HIS A 25 -3.38 -8.36 1.98
N ASN A 26 -3.20 -7.04 1.90
CA ASN A 26 -2.20 -6.40 1.03
C ASN A 26 -0.74 -6.78 1.36
N ASN A 27 -0.49 -7.26 2.58
CA ASN A 27 0.83 -7.70 3.04
C ASN A 27 0.93 -9.21 3.27
N ILE A 28 0.06 -10.00 2.65
CA ILE A 28 0.10 -11.47 2.64
C ILE A 28 0.09 -11.93 1.19
N VAL A 29 0.88 -12.96 0.85
CA VAL A 29 0.91 -13.51 -0.51
C VAL A 29 -0.42 -14.17 -0.85
N GLN A 30 -0.92 -13.92 -2.06
CA GLN A 30 -2.18 -14.46 -2.54
C GLN A 30 -1.98 -15.81 -3.22
N LEU A 31 -2.79 -16.79 -2.82
CA LEU A 31 -2.97 -18.05 -3.54
C LEU A 31 -3.83 -17.80 -4.78
N VAL A 32 -3.28 -18.12 -5.96
CA VAL A 32 -3.96 -18.06 -7.25
C VAL A 32 -4.62 -19.41 -7.57
N GLY A 33 -4.00 -20.50 -7.13
CA GLY A 33 -4.54 -21.85 -7.29
C GLY A 33 -3.60 -22.92 -6.76
N TYR A 34 -4.02 -24.18 -6.83
CA TYR A 34 -3.20 -25.32 -6.45
C TYR A 34 -3.40 -26.47 -7.43
N CYS A 35 -2.46 -27.42 -7.43
CA CYS A 35 -2.54 -28.67 -8.16
C CYS A 35 -2.31 -29.81 -7.17
N HIS A 36 -3.15 -30.85 -7.26
CA HIS A 36 -3.01 -32.12 -6.55
C HIS A 36 -3.40 -33.22 -7.53
N ASP A 37 -2.39 -33.91 -8.08
CA ASP A 37 -2.57 -34.92 -9.13
C ASP A 37 -1.94 -36.24 -8.70
N THR A 38 -2.78 -37.25 -8.48
CA THR A 38 -2.33 -38.59 -8.07
C THR A 38 -2.45 -39.52 -9.27
N LYS A 39 -1.30 -40.02 -9.73
CA LYS A 39 -1.21 -40.92 -10.89
C LYS A 39 -0.65 -42.26 -10.49
N ARG A 40 -1.14 -43.31 -11.15
CA ARG A 40 -0.56 -44.64 -11.02
C ARG A 40 0.71 -44.71 -11.84
N GLU A 41 1.82 -45.03 -11.20
CA GLU A 41 3.14 -45.12 -11.80
C GLU A 41 3.75 -46.50 -11.48
N TYR A 42 4.74 -46.92 -12.26
CA TYR A 42 5.44 -48.17 -12.04
C TYR A 42 6.87 -47.87 -11.59
N ILE A 43 7.22 -48.24 -10.36
CA ILE A 43 8.54 -47.98 -9.78
C ILE A 43 9.32 -49.29 -9.59
N TRP A 44 10.65 -49.20 -9.66
CA TRP A 44 11.51 -50.32 -9.33
C TRP A 44 11.70 -50.40 -7.82
N HIS A 45 11.31 -51.52 -7.22
CA HIS A 45 11.53 -51.82 -5.80
C HIS A 45 12.07 -53.25 -5.69
N ASP A 46 13.22 -53.42 -5.04
CA ASP A 46 13.92 -54.71 -4.91
C ASP A 46 14.08 -55.48 -6.23
N GLY A 47 14.42 -54.76 -7.31
CA GLY A 47 14.64 -55.36 -8.63
C GLY A 47 13.36 -55.85 -9.35
N LYS A 48 12.17 -55.47 -8.86
CA LYS A 48 10.89 -55.74 -9.52
C LYS A 48 10.14 -54.44 -9.80
N LEU A 49 9.44 -54.40 -10.93
CA LEU A 49 8.55 -53.30 -11.28
C LEU A 49 7.22 -53.50 -10.53
N VAL A 50 6.89 -52.59 -9.61
CA VAL A 50 5.66 -52.64 -8.81
C VAL A 50 4.79 -51.42 -9.11
N PRO A 51 3.45 -51.57 -9.14
CA PRO A 51 2.55 -50.42 -9.25
C PRO A 51 2.58 -49.61 -7.96
N ALA A 52 2.77 -48.31 -8.08
CA ALA A 52 2.70 -47.33 -7.00
C ALA A 52 1.78 -46.18 -7.42
N HIS A 53 1.39 -45.35 -6.45
CA HIS A 53 0.74 -44.07 -6.73
C HIS A 53 1.77 -42.96 -6.47
N GLY A 54 2.08 -42.19 -7.51
CA GLY A 54 2.85 -40.96 -7.41
C GLY A 54 1.91 -39.77 -7.30
N THR A 55 2.06 -38.98 -6.24
CA THR A 55 1.29 -37.75 -6.05
C THR A 55 2.16 -36.55 -6.40
N LYS A 56 1.70 -35.70 -7.32
CA LYS A 56 2.34 -34.43 -7.68
C LYS A 56 1.51 -33.29 -7.14
N ARG A 57 2.17 -32.31 -6.50
CA ARG A 57 1.51 -31.16 -5.88
C ARG A 57 2.21 -29.86 -6.25
N ALA A 58 1.45 -28.79 -6.40
CA ALA A 58 1.99 -27.46 -6.63
C ALA A 58 1.07 -26.37 -6.09
N LEU A 59 1.65 -25.30 -5.55
CA LEU A 59 0.94 -24.06 -5.22
C LEU A 59 1.29 -22.99 -6.25
N CYS A 60 0.26 -22.32 -6.77
CA CYS A 60 0.37 -21.18 -7.65
C CYS A 60 0.10 -19.92 -6.82
N LEU A 61 1.13 -19.12 -6.57
CA LEU A 61 1.04 -17.86 -5.84
C LEU A 61 1.18 -16.69 -6.80
N GLU A 62 0.73 -15.50 -6.39
CA GLU A 62 1.05 -14.27 -7.11
C GLU A 62 2.57 -14.09 -7.28
N TYR A 63 2.98 -13.50 -8.40
CA TYR A 63 4.39 -13.32 -8.70
C TYR A 63 4.95 -12.07 -8.02
N MET A 64 6.13 -12.20 -7.41
CA MET A 64 6.78 -11.15 -6.62
C MET A 64 8.07 -10.69 -7.31
N ASN A 65 7.98 -9.60 -8.08
CA ASN A 65 9.01 -9.15 -9.03
C ASN A 65 10.39 -8.91 -8.39
N ASN A 66 10.41 -8.43 -7.14
CA ASN A 66 11.64 -8.08 -6.44
C ASN A 66 12.18 -9.23 -5.58
N GLY A 67 11.54 -10.40 -5.62
CA GLY A 67 11.97 -11.61 -4.91
C GLY A 67 11.88 -11.47 -3.39
N THR A 68 12.77 -12.16 -2.70
CA THR A 68 12.80 -12.27 -1.23
C THR A 68 13.55 -11.10 -0.59
N LEU A 69 13.14 -10.72 0.62
CA LEU A 69 13.73 -9.60 1.36
C LEU A 69 15.18 -9.88 1.79
N ASP A 70 15.58 -11.14 1.97
CA ASP A 70 16.96 -11.51 2.27
C ASP A 70 17.93 -11.22 1.10
N LYS A 71 17.50 -11.47 -0.13
CA LYS A 71 18.22 -11.10 -1.35
C LYS A 71 18.26 -9.59 -1.51
N PHE A 72 17.14 -8.91 -1.24
CA PHE A 72 17.10 -7.46 -1.27
C PHE A 72 18.09 -6.83 -0.28
N ILE A 73 18.14 -7.29 0.98
CA ILE A 73 19.02 -6.70 2.01
C ILE A 73 20.51 -7.02 1.75
N SER A 74 20.81 -8.16 1.12
CA SER A 74 22.19 -8.58 0.83
C SER A 74 22.81 -7.87 -0.38
N ASP A 75 21.99 -7.24 -1.23
CA ASP A 75 22.45 -6.59 -2.46
C ASP A 75 22.90 -5.15 -2.19
N GLU A 76 24.20 -4.94 -2.01
CA GLU A 76 24.80 -3.62 -1.75
C GLU A 76 24.63 -2.63 -2.93
N SER A 77 24.36 -3.12 -4.15
CA SER A 77 24.16 -2.26 -5.33
C SER A 77 22.82 -1.52 -5.30
N LYS A 78 21.85 -2.05 -4.54
CA LYS A 78 20.59 -1.38 -4.25
C LYS A 78 20.84 -0.43 -3.08
N VAL A 79 21.31 0.78 -3.35
CA VAL A 79 21.50 1.81 -2.31
C VAL A 79 20.16 2.06 -1.59
N HIS A 80 19.99 1.45 -0.42
CA HIS A 80 18.67 1.39 0.21
C HIS A 80 18.34 2.68 0.94
N ASP A 81 17.34 3.38 0.43
CA ASP A 81 16.67 4.49 1.08
C ASP A 81 15.95 4.04 2.38
N TRP A 82 16.00 4.90 3.41
CA TRP A 82 15.35 4.64 4.70
C TRP A 82 13.84 4.54 4.57
N CYS A 83 13.20 5.36 3.70
CA CYS A 83 11.75 5.34 3.54
C CYS A 83 11.28 3.97 3.07
N THR A 84 11.97 3.40 2.09
CA THR A 84 11.67 2.04 1.60
C THR A 84 11.76 1.01 2.72
N ARG A 85 12.83 1.03 3.53
CA ARG A 85 12.99 0.11 4.66
C ARG A 85 11.92 0.29 5.74
N PHE A 86 11.56 1.53 6.05
CA PHE A 86 10.52 1.85 7.01
C PHE A 86 9.14 1.38 6.52
N SER A 87 8.81 1.60 5.24
CA SER A 87 7.59 1.09 4.62
C SER A 87 7.53 -0.44 4.63
N ILE A 88 8.66 -1.12 4.37
CA ILE A 88 8.75 -2.58 4.49
C ILE A 88 8.47 -3.03 5.94
N ILE A 89 9.10 -2.41 6.94
CA ILE A 89 8.84 -2.73 8.35
C ILE A 89 7.36 -2.55 8.70
N LYS A 90 6.75 -1.41 8.31
CA LYS A 90 5.32 -1.17 8.52
C LYS A 90 4.45 -2.22 7.85
N GLY A 91 4.72 -2.56 6.59
CA GLY A 91 3.94 -3.55 5.85
C GLY A 91 4.01 -4.94 6.49
N ILE A 92 5.20 -5.38 6.94
CA ILE A 92 5.35 -6.64 7.68
C ILE A 92 4.53 -6.61 8.97
N CYS A 93 4.61 -5.51 9.74
CA CYS A 93 3.84 -5.35 10.97
C CYS A 93 2.32 -5.37 10.73
N ASN A 94 1.85 -4.77 9.63
CA ASN A 94 0.44 -4.81 9.24
C ASN A 94 -0.01 -6.22 8.84
N GLY A 95 0.77 -6.93 8.03
CA GLY A 95 0.50 -8.34 7.70
C GLY A 95 0.44 -9.22 8.94
N LEU A 96 1.38 -9.05 9.87
CA LEU A 96 1.38 -9.82 11.11
C LEU A 96 0.23 -9.44 12.05
N LYS A 97 -0.15 -8.15 12.09
CA LYS A 97 -1.33 -7.68 12.83
C LYS A 97 -2.59 -8.37 12.31
N TYR A 98 -2.76 -8.41 10.99
CA TYR A 98 -3.89 -9.08 10.35
C TYR A 98 -4.01 -10.53 10.84
N LEU A 99 -2.92 -11.30 10.76
CA LEU A 99 -2.87 -12.70 11.22
C LEU A 99 -3.22 -12.86 12.71
N HIS A 100 -2.71 -11.97 13.57
CA HIS A 100 -2.85 -12.12 15.03
C HIS A 100 -4.13 -11.54 15.61
N LYS A 101 -4.76 -10.59 14.93
CA LYS A 101 -5.80 -9.73 15.52
C LYS A 101 -7.05 -9.57 14.67
N ASP A 102 -6.92 -9.55 13.35
CA ASP A 102 -8.02 -9.16 12.47
C ASP A 102 -8.76 -10.39 11.88
N LEU A 103 -8.18 -11.58 12.00
CA LEU A 103 -8.84 -12.87 11.76
C LEU A 103 -9.77 -13.25 12.93
N GLU A 104 -10.85 -13.98 12.64
CA GLU A 104 -11.77 -14.53 13.65
C GLU A 104 -11.03 -15.42 14.66
N SER A 105 -10.16 -16.30 14.15
CA SER A 105 -9.20 -17.07 14.95
C SER A 105 -7.78 -16.62 14.64
N PRO A 106 -6.98 -16.21 15.64
CA PRO A 106 -5.60 -15.80 15.42
C PRO A 106 -4.80 -16.91 14.75
N MET A 107 -4.06 -16.54 13.70
CA MET A 107 -3.08 -17.39 13.05
C MET A 107 -1.68 -16.96 13.50
N TYR A 108 -0.85 -17.91 13.93
CA TYR A 108 0.57 -17.66 14.16
C TYR A 108 1.39 -18.24 13.01
N HIS A 109 2.34 -17.46 12.51
CA HIS A 109 3.12 -17.78 11.33
C HIS A 109 4.17 -18.87 11.62
N LEU A 110 4.86 -18.75 12.76
CA LEU A 110 5.84 -19.70 13.30
C LEU A 110 7.15 -19.88 12.51
N ASP A 111 7.23 -19.31 11.30
CA ASP A 111 8.48 -19.22 10.53
C ASP A 111 8.73 -17.86 9.88
N LEU A 112 8.45 -16.78 10.61
CA LEU A 112 8.63 -15.41 10.10
C LEU A 112 10.14 -15.09 9.96
N LYS A 113 10.62 -14.97 8.72
CA LYS A 113 12.02 -14.68 8.39
C LYS A 113 12.14 -13.87 7.10
N LEU A 114 13.33 -13.34 6.82
CA LEU A 114 13.57 -12.52 5.61
C LEU A 114 13.30 -13.26 4.30
N ALA A 115 13.60 -14.56 4.24
CA ALA A 115 13.33 -15.39 3.06
C ALA A 115 11.83 -15.61 2.82
N ASN A 116 11.00 -15.45 3.85
CA ASN A 116 9.54 -15.64 3.79
C ASN A 116 8.80 -14.29 3.69
N ILE A 117 9.53 -13.21 3.36
CA ILE A 117 8.97 -11.91 3.04
C ILE A 117 9.34 -11.59 1.60
N LEU A 118 8.34 -11.54 0.73
CA LEU A 118 8.49 -11.27 -0.69
C LEU A 118 8.15 -9.81 -1.01
N LEU A 119 8.73 -9.27 -2.08
CA LEU A 119 8.56 -7.88 -2.51
C LEU A 119 7.96 -7.81 -3.92
N ASN A 120 6.85 -7.11 -4.07
CA ASN A 120 6.24 -6.87 -5.39
C ASN A 120 7.00 -5.76 -6.15
N GLU A 121 6.56 -5.44 -7.36
CA GLU A 121 7.14 -4.36 -8.19
C GLU A 121 7.24 -3.00 -7.49
N ASN A 122 6.30 -2.69 -6.59
CA ASN A 122 6.23 -1.43 -5.84
C ASN A 122 6.93 -1.49 -4.48
N MET A 123 7.78 -2.50 -4.24
CA MET A 123 8.50 -2.69 -2.97
C MET A 123 7.59 -2.93 -1.75
N VAL A 124 6.33 -3.31 -1.98
CA VAL A 124 5.38 -3.66 -0.92
C VAL A 124 5.70 -5.07 -0.41
N PRO A 125 5.89 -5.27 0.90
CA PRO A 125 6.19 -6.58 1.45
C PRO A 125 4.94 -7.45 1.55
N LYS A 126 5.08 -8.74 1.23
CA LYS A 126 4.08 -9.78 1.48
C LYS A 126 4.70 -10.95 2.22
N ILE A 127 4.08 -11.34 3.33
CA ILE A 127 4.45 -12.52 4.10
C ILE A 127 4.01 -13.77 3.30
N ALA A 128 4.89 -14.76 3.21
CA ALA A 128 4.69 -16.01 2.47
C ALA A 128 5.14 -17.21 3.31
N ASP A 129 4.96 -18.42 2.79
CA ASP A 129 5.34 -19.71 3.43
C ASP A 129 4.58 -19.97 4.74
N PHE A 130 3.31 -20.37 4.57
CA PHE A 130 2.38 -20.66 5.66
C PHE A 130 2.33 -22.14 6.04
N GLY A 131 3.29 -22.95 5.58
CA GLY A 131 3.29 -24.40 5.82
C GLY A 131 3.47 -24.78 7.29
N LEU A 132 4.07 -23.91 8.11
CA LEU A 132 4.18 -24.11 9.56
C LEU A 132 3.12 -23.33 10.36
N SER A 133 2.29 -22.53 9.70
CA SER A 133 1.32 -21.65 10.35
C SER A 133 0.16 -22.44 10.97
N ARG A 134 -0.37 -21.92 12.08
CA ARG A 134 -1.44 -22.59 12.84
C ARG A 134 -2.49 -21.60 13.32
N LEU A 135 -3.76 -21.98 13.21
CA LEU A 135 -4.89 -21.29 13.83
C LEU A 135 -5.01 -21.65 15.32
N PHE A 136 -5.36 -20.67 16.14
CA PHE A 136 -5.52 -20.82 17.58
C PHE A 136 -6.95 -20.47 18.00
N GLU A 137 -7.80 -21.48 18.09
CA GLU A 137 -9.19 -21.38 18.55
C GLU A 137 -9.26 -21.29 20.08
N GLY A 138 -9.29 -20.07 20.63
CA GLY A 138 -9.54 -19.82 22.06
C GLY A 138 -8.36 -20.06 23.01
N GLN A 139 -7.42 -20.96 22.71
CA GLN A 139 -6.19 -21.11 23.50
C GLN A 139 -5.10 -20.12 23.04
N LYS A 140 -4.53 -19.33 23.97
CA LYS A 140 -3.48 -18.35 23.64
C LYS A 140 -2.07 -18.94 23.57
N THR A 141 -1.90 -20.19 23.99
CA THR A 141 -0.58 -20.85 24.10
C THR A 141 -0.75 -22.36 23.95
N GLN A 142 0.14 -23.01 23.21
CA GLN A 142 0.18 -24.47 23.04
C GLN A 142 1.62 -24.99 23.22
N ARG A 143 1.77 -26.26 23.59
CA ARG A 143 3.07 -26.97 23.51
C ARG A 143 3.07 -27.86 22.28
N THR A 144 4.17 -27.84 21.52
CA THR A 144 4.37 -28.73 20.36
C THR A 144 5.40 -29.81 20.69
N LYS A 145 5.34 -30.97 20.05
CA LYS A 145 6.33 -32.06 20.21
C LYS A 145 7.42 -32.04 19.14
N SER A 146 7.28 -31.21 18.12
CA SER A 146 8.22 -31.07 17.01
C SER A 146 8.86 -29.69 17.01
N ILE A 147 10.18 -29.66 16.76
CA ILE A 147 10.95 -28.44 16.52
C ILE A 147 10.54 -27.91 15.15
N ILE A 148 9.94 -26.72 15.12
CA ILE A 148 9.51 -25.99 13.93
C ILE A 148 10.12 -24.59 13.92
N GLY A 149 10.27 -24.02 12.72
CA GLY A 149 10.81 -22.68 12.49
C GLY A 149 12.32 -22.66 12.24
N THR A 150 12.83 -21.50 11.82
CA THR A 150 14.21 -21.34 11.36
C THR A 150 15.18 -20.91 12.47
N GLN A 151 16.31 -21.62 12.61
CA GLN A 151 17.37 -21.28 13.55
C GLN A 151 17.85 -19.82 13.38
N GLY A 152 18.03 -19.12 14.49
CA GLY A 152 18.36 -17.68 14.50
C GLY A 152 17.16 -16.75 14.52
N TYR A 153 15.94 -17.25 14.27
CA TYR A 153 14.67 -16.55 14.49
C TYR A 153 13.88 -17.14 15.67
N LEU A 154 14.28 -18.31 16.16
CA LEU A 154 13.59 -19.01 17.26
C LEU A 154 13.73 -18.29 18.61
N PRO A 155 12.62 -18.03 19.32
CA PRO A 155 12.64 -17.43 20.65
C PRO A 155 13.21 -18.38 21.72
N PRO A 156 13.79 -17.85 22.81
CA PRO A 156 14.49 -18.66 23.82
C PRO A 156 13.56 -19.64 24.56
N GLU A 157 12.32 -19.26 24.87
CA GLU A 157 11.37 -20.14 25.56
C GLU A 157 10.95 -21.35 24.72
N TYR A 158 11.01 -21.22 23.39
CA TYR A 158 10.67 -22.32 22.50
C TYR A 158 11.75 -23.39 22.53
N ARG A 159 13.03 -22.99 22.57
CA ARG A 159 14.17 -23.92 22.69
C ARG A 159 14.15 -24.73 23.99
N ASN A 160 13.57 -24.17 25.05
CA ASN A 160 13.62 -24.74 26.40
C ASN A 160 12.34 -25.48 26.82
N GLY A 161 11.20 -25.22 26.19
CA GLY A 161 9.91 -25.77 26.63
C GLY A 161 8.87 -26.02 25.54
N GLU A 162 9.24 -25.82 24.27
CA GLU A 162 8.41 -26.06 23.08
C GLU A 162 7.08 -25.29 23.10
N ILE A 163 7.09 -24.12 23.74
CA ILE A 163 5.90 -23.30 23.94
C ILE A 163 5.69 -22.36 22.76
N ILE A 164 4.52 -22.42 22.14
CA ILE A 164 4.09 -21.53 21.06
C ILE A 164 3.02 -20.60 21.58
N SER A 165 3.17 -19.31 21.28
CA SER A 165 2.14 -18.27 21.42
C SER A 165 2.37 -17.19 20.38
N ASN A 166 1.49 -16.19 20.33
CA ASN A 166 1.69 -15.02 19.46
C ASN A 166 3.06 -14.34 19.66
N LYS A 167 3.65 -14.46 20.86
CA LYS A 167 4.97 -13.89 21.19
C LYS A 167 6.14 -14.56 20.46
N PHE A 168 5.91 -15.72 19.83
CA PHE A 168 6.88 -16.37 18.96
C PHE A 168 7.16 -15.52 17.72
N ASP A 169 6.09 -15.12 17.01
CA ASP A 169 6.24 -14.28 15.82
C ASP A 169 6.73 -12.88 16.18
N ILE A 170 6.38 -12.35 17.36
CA ILE A 170 6.91 -11.06 17.85
C ILE A 170 8.44 -11.11 17.99
N TYR A 171 8.98 -12.19 18.55
CA TYR A 171 10.44 -12.34 18.64
C TYR A 171 11.07 -12.42 17.25
N SER A 172 10.50 -13.24 16.38
CA SER A 172 10.95 -13.40 14.99
C SER A 172 10.91 -12.06 14.22
N LEU A 173 9.88 -11.25 14.43
CA LEU A 173 9.75 -9.89 13.91
C LEU A 173 10.87 -8.97 14.41
N GLY A 174 11.24 -9.06 15.69
CA GLY A 174 12.37 -8.31 16.24
C GLY A 174 13.69 -8.61 15.50
N VAL A 175 13.95 -9.90 15.22
CA VAL A 175 15.11 -10.33 14.43
C VAL A 175 15.05 -9.77 13.01
N VAL A 176 13.87 -9.85 12.37
CA VAL A 176 13.64 -9.30 11.03
C VAL A 176 13.92 -7.81 10.98
N ILE A 177 13.39 -7.01 11.91
CA ILE A 177 13.59 -5.56 11.95
C ILE A 177 15.08 -5.23 12.15
N ILE A 178 15.78 -5.91 13.08
CA ILE A 178 17.21 -5.69 13.26
C ILE A 178 17.98 -5.97 11.96
N LYS A 179 17.70 -7.07 11.27
CA LYS A 179 18.38 -7.39 10.01
C LYS A 179 18.05 -6.40 8.89
N ILE A 180 16.81 -5.89 8.82
CA ILE A 180 16.45 -4.79 7.92
C ILE A 180 17.25 -3.53 8.26
N MET A 181 17.50 -3.23 9.53
CA MET A 181 18.19 -2.00 9.92
C MET A 181 19.72 -2.11 9.85
N THR A 182 20.28 -3.30 10.05
CA THR A 182 21.72 -3.47 10.30
C THR A 182 22.40 -4.39 9.28
N GLY A 183 21.63 -5.00 8.37
CA GLY A 183 22.10 -6.01 7.44
C GLY A 183 22.14 -7.42 8.06
N PRO A 184 22.57 -8.43 7.29
CA PRO A 184 22.45 -9.84 7.69
C PRO A 184 23.19 -10.22 8.97
N ARG A 185 24.28 -9.51 9.29
CA ARG A 185 25.15 -9.78 10.46
C ARG A 185 24.72 -9.06 11.74
N GLY A 186 23.89 -8.02 11.67
CA GLY A 186 23.72 -7.16 12.84
C GLY A 186 22.85 -7.72 13.96
N TYR A 187 22.15 -8.84 13.76
CA TYR A 187 21.54 -9.60 14.85
C TYR A 187 22.57 -10.15 15.83
N PHE A 188 23.68 -10.73 15.34
CA PHE A 188 24.73 -11.26 16.21
C PHE A 188 25.40 -10.15 17.04
N SER A 189 25.63 -8.98 16.43
CA SER A 189 26.15 -7.80 17.14
C SER A 189 25.20 -7.28 18.22
N SER A 190 23.89 -7.53 18.12
CA SER A 190 22.92 -7.11 19.15
C SER A 190 23.00 -7.94 20.44
N ALA A 191 23.50 -9.17 20.36
CA ALA A 191 23.62 -10.08 21.49
C ALA A 191 24.95 -9.92 22.28
N GLU A 192 25.93 -9.22 21.69
CA GLU A 192 27.29 -9.07 22.26
C GLU A 192 27.45 -7.84 23.15
N ILE A 193 26.55 -6.85 23.02
CA ILE A 193 26.63 -5.57 23.73
C ILE A 193 25.31 -5.24 24.41
N PRO A 194 25.31 -4.39 25.46
CA PRO A 194 24.08 -3.95 26.12
C PRO A 194 23.09 -3.28 25.15
N SER A 195 21.80 -3.52 25.35
CA SER A 195 20.73 -3.00 24.49
C SER A 195 20.80 -1.49 24.22
N TRP A 196 21.12 -0.68 25.24
CA TRP A 196 21.23 0.77 25.10
C TRP A 196 22.39 1.19 24.18
N GLU A 197 23.50 0.45 24.23
CA GLU A 197 24.68 0.69 23.41
C GLU A 197 24.42 0.27 21.97
N PHE A 198 23.76 -0.87 21.77
CA PHE A 198 23.31 -1.31 20.45
C PHE A 198 22.37 -0.30 19.78
N ILE A 199 21.35 0.17 20.50
CA ILE A 199 20.41 1.19 20.02
C ILE A 199 21.16 2.46 19.61
N LYS A 200 22.08 2.95 20.45
CA LYS A 200 22.90 4.13 20.16
C LYS A 200 23.75 3.93 18.90
N ASN A 201 24.45 2.80 18.80
CA ASN A 201 25.33 2.49 17.67
C ASN A 201 24.58 2.41 16.34
N VAL A 202 23.41 1.75 16.32
CA VAL A 202 22.57 1.66 15.12
C VAL A 202 22.02 3.04 14.75
N HIS A 203 21.54 3.80 15.73
CA HIS A 203 20.99 5.14 15.52
C HIS A 203 22.02 6.11 14.93
N GLU A 204 23.24 6.15 15.48
CA GLU A 204 24.32 7.00 14.98
C GLU A 204 24.79 6.61 13.56
N ARG A 205 24.87 5.31 13.26
CA ARG A 205 25.21 4.82 11.92
C ARG A 205 24.18 5.28 10.88
N TRP A 206 22.89 5.16 11.20
CA TRP A 206 21.83 5.63 10.32
C TRP A 206 21.84 7.15 10.18
N ARG A 207 22.02 7.90 11.27
CA ARG A 207 22.10 9.37 11.22
C ARG A 207 23.20 9.86 10.26
N LYS A 208 24.33 9.15 10.17
CA LYS A 208 25.41 9.44 9.20
C LYS A 208 25.09 9.01 7.77
N ARG A 209 24.28 7.96 7.60
CA ARG A 209 23.91 7.38 6.30
C ARG A 209 22.74 8.10 5.63
N LEU A 210 21.86 8.75 6.41
CA LEU A 210 20.70 9.48 5.90
C LEU A 210 21.15 10.68 5.06
N GLN A 211 20.96 10.59 3.75
CA GLN A 211 21.18 11.69 2.80
C GLN A 211 19.86 12.41 2.61
N VAL A 212 19.64 13.50 3.35
CA VAL A 212 18.37 14.24 3.35
C VAL A 212 18.59 15.70 2.98
N THR A 213 17.57 16.31 2.38
CA THR A 213 17.62 17.68 1.86
C THR A 213 17.30 18.75 2.90
N SER A 214 16.79 18.36 4.07
CA SER A 214 16.45 19.28 5.17
C SER A 214 16.76 18.70 6.55
N GLU A 215 17.06 19.58 7.50
CA GLU A 215 17.30 19.23 8.91
C GLU A 215 16.06 18.65 9.59
N TYR A 216 14.86 19.11 9.20
CA TYR A 216 13.60 18.57 9.69
C TYR A 216 13.41 17.09 9.27
N GLN A 217 13.69 16.77 8.01
CA GLN A 217 13.59 15.41 7.48
C GLN A 217 14.64 14.50 8.15
N LEU A 218 15.85 15.01 8.40
CA LEU A 218 16.89 14.31 9.14
C LEU A 218 16.41 13.90 10.54
N GLU A 219 15.83 14.86 11.27
CA GLU A 219 15.40 14.61 12.63
C GLU A 219 14.19 13.67 12.70
N SER A 220 13.30 13.73 11.71
CA SER A 220 12.19 12.79 11.59
C SER A 220 12.66 11.36 11.32
N TYR A 221 13.48 11.15 10.29
CA TYR A 221 14.02 9.81 10.00
C TYR A 221 14.89 9.30 11.15
N SER A 222 15.67 10.17 11.78
CA SER A 222 16.40 9.86 13.01
C SER A 222 15.48 9.32 14.12
N LYS A 223 14.32 9.95 14.36
CA LYS A 223 13.33 9.47 15.34
C LYS A 223 12.71 8.14 14.94
N GLN A 224 12.37 7.96 13.67
CA GLN A 224 11.83 6.69 13.16
C GLN A 224 12.84 5.56 13.32
N VAL A 225 14.10 5.79 12.94
CA VAL A 225 15.21 4.83 13.13
C VAL A 225 15.29 4.45 14.59
N LYS A 226 15.37 5.44 15.50
CA LYS A 226 15.48 5.19 16.94
C LYS A 226 14.31 4.35 17.44
N ARG A 227 13.08 4.66 17.03
CA ARG A 227 11.90 3.91 17.45
C ARG A 227 11.87 2.49 16.90
N CYS A 228 12.21 2.29 15.62
CA CYS A 228 12.26 0.96 15.02
C CYS A 228 13.24 0.05 15.76
N ILE A 229 14.43 0.57 16.13
CA ILE A 229 15.41 -0.25 16.84
C ILE A 229 15.01 -0.50 18.30
N GLU A 230 14.40 0.47 18.99
CA GLU A 230 13.82 0.27 20.33
C GLU A 230 12.75 -0.82 20.31
N ILE A 231 11.81 -0.75 19.36
CA ILE A 231 10.77 -1.76 19.16
C ILE A 231 11.39 -3.13 18.92
N ALA A 232 12.37 -3.20 18.02
CA ALA A 232 13.03 -4.47 17.69
C ALA A 232 13.71 -5.10 18.90
N VAL A 233 14.40 -4.30 19.72
CA VAL A 233 15.02 -4.76 20.98
C VAL A 233 13.96 -5.22 21.97
N SER A 234 12.85 -4.47 22.15
CA SER A 234 11.75 -4.90 23.04
C SER A 234 11.07 -6.20 22.58
N CYS A 235 11.07 -6.47 21.26
CA CYS A 235 10.59 -7.73 20.73
C CYS A 235 11.50 -8.92 21.09
N LEU A 236 12.78 -8.67 21.39
CA LEU A 236 13.77 -9.70 21.74
C LEU A 236 13.89 -9.99 23.24
N GLU A 237 13.02 -9.41 24.07
CA GLU A 237 12.99 -9.69 25.51
C GLU A 237 12.94 -11.21 25.80
N THR A 238 13.81 -11.66 26.70
CA THR A 238 13.90 -13.08 27.09
C THR A 238 12.60 -13.55 27.72
N ASP A 239 12.00 -12.72 28.58
CA ASP A 239 10.65 -12.96 29.10
C ASP A 239 9.62 -12.56 28.04
N ARG A 240 8.97 -13.58 27.44
CA ARG A 240 7.94 -13.41 26.42
C ARG A 240 6.79 -12.48 26.86
N ASN A 241 6.52 -12.37 28.16
CA ASN A 241 5.43 -11.52 28.65
C ASN A 241 5.76 -10.03 28.53
N LYS A 242 7.06 -9.68 28.57
CA LYS A 242 7.54 -8.30 28.41
C LYS A 242 7.58 -7.82 26.96
N ARG A 243 7.55 -8.76 25.99
CA ARG A 243 7.48 -8.41 24.56
C ARG A 243 6.17 -7.65 24.27
N PRO A 244 6.19 -6.59 23.44
CA PRO A 244 4.97 -5.87 23.07
C PRO A 244 4.00 -6.75 22.27
N SER A 245 2.73 -6.35 22.21
CA SER A 245 1.80 -6.96 21.24
C SER A 245 1.98 -6.34 19.86
N ILE A 246 1.59 -7.05 18.79
CA ILE A 246 1.66 -6.49 17.43
C ILE A 246 0.82 -5.21 17.27
N GLY A 247 -0.29 -5.10 18.00
CA GLY A 247 -1.10 -3.89 18.03
C GLY A 247 -0.34 -2.69 18.61
N ASP A 248 0.40 -2.91 19.71
CA ASP A 248 1.24 -1.87 20.32
C ASP A 248 2.38 -1.47 19.37
N ILE A 249 3.01 -2.44 18.72
CA ILE A 249 4.07 -2.19 17.73
C ILE A 249 3.56 -1.31 16.59
N VAL A 250 2.42 -1.69 15.97
CA VAL A 250 1.81 -0.91 14.88
C VAL A 250 1.42 0.48 15.36
N HIS A 251 0.85 0.61 16.56
CA HIS A 251 0.52 1.90 17.16
C HIS A 251 1.74 2.79 17.34
N GLU A 252 2.85 2.26 17.86
CA GLU A 252 4.09 3.01 18.08
C GLU A 252 4.80 3.40 16.78
N LEU A 253 4.79 2.52 15.77
CA LEU A 253 5.27 2.86 14.43
C LEU A 253 4.40 3.97 13.81
N ASN A 254 3.09 3.89 13.97
CA ASN A 254 2.18 4.93 13.50
C ASN A 254 2.36 6.24 14.27
N LYS A 255 2.65 6.23 15.58
CA LYS A 255 2.98 7.45 16.33
C LYS A 255 4.21 8.16 15.80
N THR A 256 5.25 7.43 15.42
CA THR A 256 6.43 8.08 14.79
C THR A 256 6.14 8.59 13.39
N TYR A 257 5.17 7.98 12.71
CA TYR A 257 4.56 8.52 11.50
C TYR A 257 3.63 9.72 11.77
N THR A 258 3.05 9.84 12.98
CA THR A 258 2.16 10.92 13.43
C THR A 258 2.89 12.08 14.13
N MET A 259 4.08 11.89 14.70
CA MET A 259 4.93 12.98 15.23
C MET A 259 5.49 13.88 14.11
N LEU A 260 5.49 13.36 12.88
CA LEU A 260 5.60 14.14 11.65
C LEU A 260 4.40 15.08 11.42
N GLN A 261 3.29 14.94 12.15
CA GLN A 261 2.03 15.63 11.88
C GLN A 261 1.74 16.83 12.79
N PHE A 262 2.25 16.84 14.03
CA PHE A 262 2.00 17.94 14.97
C PHE A 262 3.11 19.01 15.00
N GLY A 263 4.35 18.67 14.64
CA GLY A 263 5.49 19.61 14.68
C GLY A 263 5.70 20.44 13.41
N SER A 264 4.91 20.21 12.37
CA SER A 264 5.09 20.78 11.02
C SER A 264 3.78 21.19 10.34
N GLY A 265 2.63 21.03 11.01
CA GLY A 265 1.33 21.23 10.35
C GLY A 265 1.08 20.27 9.16
N LEU A 266 1.69 19.07 9.17
CA LEU A 266 1.62 18.08 8.08
C LEU A 266 0.81 16.84 8.49
N THR A 267 -0.51 16.84 8.41
CA THR A 267 -1.31 15.60 8.56
C THR A 267 -1.08 14.64 7.39
N ASN A 268 -0.80 13.36 7.66
CA ASN A 268 -0.79 12.26 6.67
C ASN A 268 -1.90 11.25 6.98
N ASP A 269 -3.06 11.44 6.38
CA ASP A 269 -3.81 10.57 5.45
C ASP A 269 -3.76 9.03 5.40
N GLN A 270 -2.97 8.33 6.21
CA GLN A 270 -3.10 6.87 6.29
C GLN A 270 -4.28 6.48 7.18
N GLY A 271 -5.47 6.54 6.57
CA GLY A 271 -6.79 6.34 7.16
C GLY A 271 -7.92 6.90 6.30
N LEU A 272 -7.61 7.61 5.20
CA LEU A 272 -8.65 8.04 4.29
C LEU A 272 -9.15 6.87 3.45
N SER A 273 -10.46 6.73 3.44
CA SER A 273 -11.19 5.77 2.63
C SER A 273 -11.97 6.56 1.58
N PHE A 274 -12.13 5.98 0.38
CA PHE A 274 -13.05 6.52 -0.63
C PHE A 274 -14.51 6.59 -0.10
N SER A 275 -14.81 5.95 1.04
CA SER A 275 -16.11 6.06 1.72
C SER A 275 -16.43 7.47 2.26
N SER A 276 -15.46 8.39 2.39
CA SER A 276 -15.73 9.78 2.78
C SER A 276 -16.26 10.64 1.64
N ILE A 277 -16.09 10.20 0.39
CA ILE A 277 -16.54 10.91 -0.81
C ILE A 277 -18.08 10.98 -0.87
N ASP A 278 -18.79 10.02 -0.27
CA ASP A 278 -20.26 9.99 -0.19
C ASP A 278 -20.86 11.02 0.79
N GLN A 279 -20.04 11.69 1.60
CA GLN A 279 -20.50 12.67 2.59
C GLN A 279 -20.44 14.12 2.08
N SER A 280 -19.92 14.36 0.87
CA SER A 280 -19.84 15.70 0.28
C SER A 280 -21.23 16.17 -0.20
N PRO A 281 -21.64 17.42 0.10
CA PRO A 281 -22.98 17.91 -0.22
C PRO A 281 -23.21 17.97 -1.74
N ARG A 282 -24.35 17.44 -2.19
CA ARG A 282 -24.85 17.58 -3.57
C ARG A 282 -25.35 19.01 -3.80
N LEU A 283 -24.44 19.94 -4.06
CA LEU A 283 -24.80 21.33 -4.36
C LEU A 283 -25.22 21.47 -5.83
N LYS A 284 -26.31 22.20 -6.07
CA LYS A 284 -26.87 22.44 -7.41
C LYS A 284 -25.88 23.21 -8.31
N MET A 285 -25.98 22.91 -9.60
CA MET A 285 -25.20 23.48 -10.71
C MET A 285 -25.18 25.01 -10.70
N ALA A 286 -24.04 25.61 -11.05
CA ALA A 286 -23.86 27.06 -10.97
C ALA A 286 -24.09 27.79 -12.30
N THR A 287 -23.74 27.20 -13.45
CA THR A 287 -23.90 27.87 -14.76
C THR A 287 -24.06 26.87 -15.92
N SER A 288 -25.03 27.11 -16.79
CA SER A 288 -25.14 26.46 -18.10
C SER A 288 -25.11 27.52 -19.20
N SER A 289 -24.21 27.36 -20.15
CA SER A 289 -24.31 27.96 -21.48
C SER A 289 -24.70 26.87 -22.46
N ALA A 290 -25.26 27.22 -23.62
CA ALA A 290 -25.80 26.23 -24.57
C ALA A 290 -24.80 25.11 -24.94
N ASN A 291 -23.48 25.39 -24.92
CA ASN A 291 -22.44 24.47 -25.36
C ASN A 291 -21.43 24.08 -24.26
N CYS A 292 -21.58 24.59 -23.04
CA CYS A 292 -20.65 24.31 -21.95
C CYS A 292 -21.38 24.35 -20.60
N MET A 293 -21.31 23.22 -19.90
CA MET A 293 -21.80 23.05 -18.55
C MET A 293 -20.64 22.99 -17.57
N MET A 294 -20.77 23.67 -16.43
CA MET A 294 -19.70 23.81 -15.46
C MET A 294 -20.11 23.29 -14.08
N LEU A 295 -19.39 22.28 -13.60
CA LEU A 295 -19.37 21.90 -12.18
C LEU A 295 -18.33 22.74 -11.46
N THR A 296 -18.78 23.64 -10.60
CA THR A 296 -17.86 24.44 -9.76
C THR A 296 -17.08 23.54 -8.80
N SER A 297 -15.94 24.02 -8.30
CA SER A 297 -15.18 23.37 -7.23
C SER A 297 -16.05 22.89 -6.06
N ARG A 298 -17.10 23.65 -5.67
CA ARG A 298 -18.08 23.31 -4.62
C ARG A 298 -19.04 22.18 -5.00
N SER A 299 -19.27 21.95 -6.28
CA SER A 299 -20.11 20.88 -6.80
C SER A 299 -19.33 19.57 -7.02
N LEU A 300 -17.99 19.61 -6.91
CA LEU A 300 -17.15 18.43 -7.03
C LEU A 300 -17.12 17.64 -5.72
N ARG A 301 -17.05 16.31 -5.86
CA ARG A 301 -16.81 15.40 -4.75
C ARG A 301 -15.30 15.21 -4.60
N ILE A 302 -14.76 15.71 -3.51
CA ILE A 302 -13.33 15.73 -3.27
C ILE A 302 -13.02 14.77 -2.13
N ALA A 303 -12.10 13.85 -2.37
CA ALA A 303 -11.64 12.93 -1.34
C ALA A 303 -11.04 13.73 -0.18
N ASN A 304 -11.59 13.49 1.02
CA ASN A 304 -11.04 13.99 2.28
C ASN A 304 -11.02 15.52 2.31
N ASN A 305 -12.16 16.11 1.93
CA ASN A 305 -12.47 17.53 1.99
C ASN A 305 -12.46 18.07 3.44
N LEU A 306 -11.28 18.04 4.06
CA LEU A 306 -10.99 18.53 5.39
C LEU A 306 -10.04 19.73 5.26
N PRO A 307 -10.17 20.74 6.15
CA PRO A 307 -9.36 21.97 6.08
C PRO A 307 -7.84 21.75 6.11
N GLN A 308 -7.39 20.60 6.62
CA GLN A 308 -5.97 20.24 6.67
C GLN A 308 -5.38 19.81 5.32
N TYR A 309 -6.21 19.38 4.37
CA TYR A 309 -5.79 18.90 3.05
C TYR A 309 -6.20 19.84 1.93
N TRP A 310 -7.32 20.52 2.13
CA TRP A 310 -7.92 21.42 1.15
C TRP A 310 -8.22 22.77 1.76
N ARG A 311 -7.81 23.83 1.08
CA ARG A 311 -8.12 25.21 1.45
C ARG A 311 -9.04 25.81 0.41
N TRP A 312 -10.21 26.27 0.85
CA TRP A 312 -11.12 27.03 0.00
C TRP A 312 -10.62 28.48 -0.13
N ILE A 313 -10.59 28.97 -1.36
CA ILE A 313 -10.07 30.30 -1.73
C ILE A 313 -11.16 31.02 -2.50
N SER A 314 -11.49 32.24 -2.09
CA SER A 314 -12.32 33.13 -2.91
C SER A 314 -11.43 33.86 -3.91
N LEU A 315 -11.86 33.93 -5.17
CA LEU A 315 -11.20 34.72 -6.21
C LEU A 315 -12.14 35.84 -6.68
N PRO A 316 -12.26 36.96 -5.95
CA PRO A 316 -13.18 38.04 -6.30
C PRO A 316 -12.94 38.65 -7.69
N ALA A 317 -11.72 38.51 -8.20
CA ALA A 317 -11.30 39.02 -9.50
C ALA A 317 -11.66 38.12 -10.70
N ASP A 318 -12.10 36.87 -10.47
CA ASP A 318 -12.55 35.95 -11.54
C ASP A 318 -13.97 35.46 -11.22
N PRO A 319 -15.01 36.16 -11.71
CA PRO A 319 -16.40 35.85 -11.36
C PRO A 319 -16.86 34.47 -11.84
N ARG A 320 -16.12 33.82 -12.75
CA ARG A 320 -16.40 32.44 -13.22
C ARG A 320 -16.03 31.39 -12.18
N PHE A 321 -15.04 31.66 -11.33
CA PHE A 321 -14.57 30.77 -10.28
C PHE A 321 -14.57 31.49 -8.93
N ALA A 322 -15.73 32.02 -8.54
CA ALA A 322 -15.90 32.82 -7.32
C ALA A 322 -15.30 32.14 -6.07
N GLU A 323 -15.39 30.81 -6.00
CA GLU A 323 -14.66 29.98 -5.04
C GLU A 323 -13.89 28.85 -5.75
N CYS A 324 -12.66 28.64 -5.33
CA CYS A 324 -11.76 27.56 -5.74
C CYS A 324 -11.31 26.77 -4.53
N VAL A 325 -10.69 25.61 -4.77
CA VAL A 325 -10.11 24.79 -3.71
C VAL A 325 -8.67 24.46 -4.04
N GLU A 326 -7.77 24.72 -3.10
CA GLU A 326 -6.34 24.45 -3.21
C GLU A 326 -5.94 23.22 -2.40
N LEU A 327 -5.17 22.35 -3.04
CA LEU A 327 -4.54 21.20 -2.42
C LEU A 327 -3.33 21.65 -1.59
N LEU A 328 -3.43 21.54 -0.28
CA LEU A 328 -2.40 22.01 0.65
C LEU A 328 -1.21 21.07 0.73
N SER A 329 -1.46 19.78 0.94
CA SER A 329 -0.45 18.72 0.99
C SER A 329 -1.11 17.34 1.18
N VAL A 330 -1.03 16.47 0.18
CA VAL A 330 -1.56 15.09 0.25
C VAL A 330 -0.65 14.13 -0.50
N TYR A 331 -0.70 12.84 -0.16
CA TYR A 331 0.00 11.81 -0.94
C TYR A 331 -0.87 11.24 -2.06
N PHE A 332 -2.17 11.08 -1.79
CA PHE A 332 -3.17 10.64 -2.75
C PHE A 332 -4.36 11.60 -2.70
N PHE A 333 -5.09 11.70 -3.81
CA PHE A 333 -6.35 12.43 -3.86
C PHE A 333 -7.25 11.85 -4.93
N ALA A 334 -8.54 12.14 -4.82
CA ALA A 334 -9.49 11.97 -5.90
C ALA A 334 -10.41 13.18 -5.99
N VAL A 335 -10.71 13.56 -7.23
CA VAL A 335 -11.65 14.63 -7.58
C VAL A 335 -12.66 14.03 -8.54
N ILE A 336 -13.92 14.07 -8.15
CA ILE A 336 -15.00 13.40 -8.87
C ILE A 336 -16.05 14.44 -9.27
N GLY A 337 -16.36 14.48 -10.56
CA GLY A 337 -17.51 15.19 -11.10
C GLY A 337 -18.65 14.21 -11.34
N GLU A 338 -19.85 14.53 -10.85
CA GLU A 338 -21.05 13.71 -11.03
C GLU A 338 -22.15 14.58 -11.62
N ILE A 339 -22.72 14.16 -12.75
CA ILE A 339 -23.86 14.80 -13.40
C ILE A 339 -25.06 13.86 -13.34
N PRO A 340 -26.20 14.30 -12.75
CA PRO A 340 -27.44 13.55 -12.73
C PRO A 340 -28.01 13.25 -14.14
N PRO A 341 -28.87 12.22 -14.26
CA PRO A 341 -29.70 12.02 -15.45
C PRO A 341 -30.47 13.28 -15.87
N GLY A 342 -30.50 13.58 -17.17
CA GLY A 342 -31.33 14.64 -17.74
C GLY A 342 -30.75 16.06 -17.70
N ASP A 343 -29.61 16.28 -17.02
CA ASP A 343 -28.91 17.57 -17.03
C ASP A 343 -28.10 17.79 -18.31
N LEU A 344 -27.79 16.73 -19.07
CA LEU A 344 -27.12 16.78 -20.36
C LEU A 344 -28.11 16.49 -21.50
N PRO A 345 -28.17 17.35 -22.54
CA PRO A 345 -28.89 17.06 -23.78
C PRO A 345 -28.52 15.69 -24.39
N ALA A 346 -29.55 14.93 -24.77
CA ALA A 346 -29.39 13.68 -25.50
C ALA A 346 -28.93 13.90 -26.94
N GLY A 347 -28.39 12.86 -27.57
CA GLY A 347 -27.81 12.87 -28.92
C GLY A 347 -26.58 13.77 -29.05
N THR A 348 -25.92 14.11 -27.94
CA THR A 348 -24.80 15.07 -27.92
C THR A 348 -23.53 14.40 -27.40
N SER A 349 -22.41 14.63 -28.08
CA SER A 349 -21.09 14.21 -27.61
C SER A 349 -20.47 15.25 -26.70
N TYR A 350 -19.90 14.81 -25.58
CA TYR A 350 -19.28 15.67 -24.58
C TYR A 350 -17.81 15.33 -24.40
N ILE A 351 -16.99 16.38 -24.24
CA ILE A 351 -15.62 16.27 -23.75
C ILE A 351 -15.54 16.96 -22.39
N VAL A 352 -14.94 16.27 -21.43
CA VAL A 352 -14.82 16.73 -20.04
C VAL A 352 -13.41 17.24 -19.76
N TYR A 353 -13.33 18.46 -19.22
CA TYR A 353 -12.08 19.13 -18.88
C TYR A 353 -12.04 19.47 -17.39
N LEU A 354 -10.92 19.18 -16.72
CA LEU A 354 -10.60 19.79 -15.43
C LEU A 354 -10.01 21.18 -15.69
N VAL A 355 -10.53 22.20 -15.02
CA VAL A 355 -10.01 23.58 -15.08
C VAL A 355 -9.35 23.93 -13.76
N TYR A 356 -8.05 24.24 -13.80
CA TYR A 356 -7.24 24.42 -12.60
C TYR A 356 -6.05 25.36 -12.82
N LYS A 357 -5.39 25.75 -11.73
CA LYS A 357 -4.13 26.49 -11.70
C LYS A 357 -3.13 25.77 -10.81
N LEU A 358 -1.85 26.03 -11.04
CA LEU A 358 -0.77 25.60 -10.17
C LEU A 358 -0.30 26.80 -9.35
N ALA A 359 -0.26 26.65 -8.03
CA ALA A 359 0.31 27.65 -7.13
C ALA A 359 1.83 27.77 -7.37
N ASN A 360 2.42 28.93 -7.04
CA ASN A 360 3.87 29.12 -7.15
C ASN A 360 4.67 28.13 -6.30
N SER A 361 4.07 27.62 -5.21
CA SER A 361 4.65 26.62 -4.30
C SER A 361 4.29 25.18 -4.67
N THR A 362 3.89 24.91 -5.91
CA THR A 362 3.51 23.56 -6.36
C THR A 362 4.68 22.59 -6.24
N SER A 363 4.42 21.40 -5.70
CA SER A 363 5.39 20.31 -5.63
C SER A 363 4.72 18.95 -5.82
N GLY A 364 5.49 17.97 -6.28
CA GLY A 364 5.07 16.57 -6.40
C GLY A 364 4.17 16.22 -7.59
N LEU A 365 3.65 17.21 -8.32
CA LEU A 365 2.85 16.99 -9.54
C LEU A 365 3.70 16.83 -10.80
N ARG A 366 4.94 17.37 -10.80
CA ARG A 366 5.86 17.27 -11.94
C ARG A 366 6.33 15.83 -12.13
N GLY A 367 6.16 15.29 -13.33
CA GLY A 367 6.54 13.92 -13.68
C GLY A 367 5.67 12.82 -13.07
N CYS A 368 4.53 13.19 -12.46
CA CYS A 368 3.58 12.25 -11.87
C CYS A 368 2.40 12.01 -12.81
N VAL A 369 2.02 10.75 -13.02
CA VAL A 369 0.90 10.36 -13.88
C VAL A 369 -0.29 9.98 -13.01
N GLN A 370 -1.40 10.69 -13.21
CA GLN A 370 -2.68 10.41 -12.58
C GLN A 370 -3.52 9.51 -13.50
N THR A 371 -4.53 8.88 -12.92
CA THR A 371 -5.51 8.07 -13.67
C THR A 371 -6.80 8.85 -13.78
N SER A 372 -7.32 9.02 -15.00
CA SER A 372 -8.68 9.46 -15.23
C SER A 372 -9.53 8.31 -15.75
N SER A 373 -10.78 8.21 -15.30
CA SER A 373 -11.73 7.19 -15.77
C SER A 373 -13.15 7.74 -15.87
N LEU A 374 -13.91 7.20 -16.82
CA LEU A 374 -15.32 7.51 -17.01
C LEU A 374 -16.16 6.33 -16.55
N ARG A 375 -17.18 6.61 -15.74
CA ARG A 375 -18.22 5.66 -15.38
C ARG A 375 -19.56 6.16 -15.89
N LEU A 376 -20.20 5.32 -16.66
CA LEU A 376 -21.59 5.49 -17.09
C LEU A 376 -22.42 4.48 -16.29
N HIS A 377 -23.62 4.88 -15.88
CA HIS A 377 -24.56 4.03 -15.15
C HIS A 377 -24.13 3.71 -13.69
N GLY A 378 -23.39 4.61 -13.04
CA GLY A 378 -22.95 4.50 -11.65
C GLY A 378 -21.55 3.88 -11.50
N GLU A 379 -21.45 2.56 -11.39
CA GLU A 379 -20.22 1.89 -10.93
C GLU A 379 -19.40 1.19 -12.03
N ARG A 380 -19.95 1.04 -13.24
CA ARG A 380 -19.23 0.34 -14.32
C ARG A 380 -18.30 1.31 -15.05
N ILE A 381 -17.01 1.04 -14.97
CA ILE A 381 -16.00 1.75 -15.77
C ILE A 381 -16.24 1.41 -17.24
N VAL A 382 -16.32 2.43 -18.09
CA VAL A 382 -16.45 2.24 -19.53
C VAL A 382 -15.15 1.60 -20.04
N PRO A 383 -15.19 0.42 -20.69
CA PRO A 383 -13.98 -0.23 -21.19
C PRO A 383 -13.17 0.71 -22.11
N GLY A 384 -11.87 0.84 -21.85
CA GLY A 384 -10.97 1.71 -22.62
C GLY A 384 -11.05 3.20 -22.28
N SER A 385 -11.90 3.62 -21.33
CA SER A 385 -11.98 5.02 -20.89
C SER A 385 -10.90 5.42 -19.89
N THR A 386 -10.27 4.45 -19.22
CA THR A 386 -9.18 4.70 -18.28
C THR A 386 -7.95 5.20 -19.03
N ARG A 387 -7.42 6.36 -18.64
CA ARG A 387 -6.29 7.01 -19.31
C ARG A 387 -5.31 7.61 -18.31
N GLY A 388 -4.03 7.62 -18.70
CA GLY A 388 -2.99 8.36 -18.00
C GLY A 388 -3.08 9.85 -18.32
N VAL A 389 -3.09 10.69 -17.29
CA VAL A 389 -3.12 12.14 -17.42
C VAL A 389 -2.05 12.78 -16.53
N SER A 390 -1.53 13.95 -16.92
CA SER A 390 -0.59 14.73 -16.10
C SER A 390 -1.24 16.05 -15.71
N LEU A 391 -1.15 16.43 -14.44
CA LEU A 391 -1.54 17.75 -13.97
C LEU A 391 -0.44 18.81 -14.13
N HIS A 392 0.77 18.42 -14.54
CA HIS A 392 1.87 19.34 -14.81
C HIS A 392 2.04 19.56 -16.33
N PRO A 393 2.22 20.81 -16.81
CA PRO A 393 2.31 21.13 -18.24
C PRO A 393 3.61 20.65 -18.90
N GLU A 394 4.64 20.34 -18.12
CA GLU A 394 5.88 19.80 -18.67
C GLU A 394 5.74 18.33 -19.08
N VAL A 395 6.20 18.04 -20.30
CA VAL A 395 6.30 16.69 -20.84
C VAL A 395 7.58 16.03 -20.33
N CYS A 396 7.44 14.97 -19.53
CA CYS A 396 8.57 14.15 -19.07
C CYS A 396 8.59 12.81 -19.82
N GLY A 397 9.33 12.74 -20.93
CA GLY A 397 9.56 11.50 -21.68
C GLY A 397 8.73 11.35 -22.96
N SER A 398 8.77 10.15 -23.55
CA SER A 398 8.19 9.83 -24.88
C SER A 398 6.99 8.87 -24.81
N ALA A 399 6.26 8.83 -23.70
CA ALA A 399 5.06 8.00 -23.59
C ALA A 399 3.94 8.62 -24.44
N SER A 400 3.49 7.91 -25.47
CA SER A 400 2.47 8.39 -26.43
C SER A 400 1.06 8.54 -25.84
N ASP A 401 0.82 7.97 -24.65
CA ASP A 401 -0.54 7.71 -24.14
C ASP A 401 -0.92 8.58 -22.93
N ILE A 402 -0.12 9.60 -22.60
CA ILE A 402 -0.38 10.53 -21.49
C ILE A 402 -0.98 11.83 -22.02
N THR A 403 -2.12 12.24 -21.46
CA THR A 403 -2.74 13.54 -21.77
C THR A 403 -2.16 14.63 -20.88
N TYR A 404 -1.68 15.72 -21.49
CA TYR A 404 -1.11 16.89 -20.81
C TYR A 404 -2.07 18.08 -20.84
N PRO A 405 -1.95 19.02 -19.88
CA PRO A 405 -2.83 20.17 -19.80
C PRO A 405 -2.42 21.25 -20.80
N VAL A 406 -3.38 22.06 -21.22
CA VAL A 406 -3.19 23.19 -22.13
C VAL A 406 -3.45 24.50 -21.39
N THR A 407 -2.62 25.51 -21.63
CA THR A 407 -2.81 26.86 -21.09
C THR A 407 -3.89 27.60 -21.86
N ARG A 408 -4.90 28.11 -21.15
CA ARG A 408 -5.98 28.94 -21.68
C ARG A 408 -5.57 30.40 -21.76
N GLY A 409 -6.27 31.17 -22.59
CA GLY A 409 -6.03 32.62 -22.75
C GLY A 409 -6.32 33.46 -21.49
N ASP A 410 -7.04 32.90 -20.51
CA ASP A 410 -7.34 33.52 -19.21
C ASP A 410 -6.34 33.11 -18.10
N GLY A 411 -5.27 32.40 -18.47
CA GLY A 411 -4.22 31.96 -17.56
C GLY A 411 -4.57 30.74 -16.71
N TRP A 412 -5.71 30.09 -16.94
CA TRP A 412 -6.02 28.77 -16.36
C TRP A 412 -5.42 27.64 -17.20
N LEU A 413 -5.21 26.47 -16.60
CA LEU A 413 -4.92 25.23 -17.30
C LEU A 413 -6.22 24.46 -17.50
N GLU A 414 -6.32 23.77 -18.65
CA GLU A 414 -7.35 22.76 -18.88
C GLU A 414 -6.73 21.40 -19.21
N LEU A 415 -7.24 20.36 -18.56
CA LEU A 415 -6.82 18.98 -18.79
C LEU A 415 -8.02 18.15 -19.24
N ARG A 416 -7.90 17.52 -20.40
CA ARG A 416 -8.94 16.61 -20.91
C ARG A 416 -8.95 15.32 -20.10
N LEU A 417 -10.10 15.00 -19.51
CA LEU A 417 -10.29 13.83 -18.65
C LEU A 417 -10.98 12.68 -19.38
N ALA A 418 -12.08 12.97 -20.09
CA ALA A 418 -12.92 11.95 -20.72
C ALA A 418 -13.66 12.50 -21.96
N GLU A 419 -14.20 11.59 -22.76
CA GLU A 419 -15.12 11.85 -23.86
C GLU A 419 -16.21 10.77 -23.87
N PHE A 420 -17.46 11.17 -24.14
CA PHE A 420 -18.58 10.24 -24.26
C PHE A 420 -19.70 10.82 -25.12
N GLU A 421 -20.56 9.94 -25.62
CA GLU A 421 -21.79 10.30 -26.32
C GLU A 421 -22.98 10.02 -25.42
N ASN A 422 -23.89 10.98 -25.30
CA ASN A 422 -25.14 10.81 -24.58
C ASN A 422 -26.23 10.32 -25.54
N ASP A 423 -26.27 9.02 -25.85
CA ASP A 423 -27.43 8.46 -26.54
C ASP A 423 -28.63 8.36 -25.54
N ASP A 424 -29.87 8.48 -26.03
CA ASP A 424 -31.09 8.51 -25.19
C ASP A 424 -31.21 7.30 -24.24
N ASP A 425 -30.53 6.19 -24.53
CA ASP A 425 -30.52 4.97 -23.73
C ASP A 425 -29.47 5.00 -22.59
N MET A 426 -28.37 5.76 -22.74
CA MET A 426 -27.20 5.73 -21.83
C MET A 426 -27.39 6.47 -20.49
N LEU A 427 -28.26 7.48 -20.39
CA LEU A 427 -28.36 8.34 -19.19
C LEU A 427 -29.67 8.23 -18.42
N ALA A 428 -30.59 7.34 -18.79
CA ALA A 428 -31.95 7.32 -18.26
C ALA A 428 -32.08 7.00 -16.75
N GLU A 429 -31.08 6.37 -16.11
CA GLU A 429 -31.23 5.90 -14.71
C GLU A 429 -30.18 6.40 -13.70
N ARG A 430 -28.91 6.62 -14.07
CA ARG A 430 -27.82 6.79 -13.06
C ARG A 430 -26.72 7.84 -13.35
N GLY A 431 -26.82 8.62 -14.42
CA GLY A 431 -25.95 9.80 -14.65
C GLY A 431 -24.50 9.48 -15.09
N VAL A 432 -23.68 10.53 -15.18
CA VAL A 432 -22.27 10.48 -15.63
C VAL A 432 -21.34 10.76 -14.45
N ILE A 433 -20.31 9.92 -14.26
CA ILE A 433 -19.27 10.15 -13.26
C ILE A 433 -17.89 10.18 -13.93
N VAL A 434 -17.18 11.28 -13.75
CA VAL A 434 -15.79 11.45 -14.18
C VAL A 434 -14.90 11.47 -12.95
N ASP A 435 -13.93 10.57 -12.91
CA ASP A 435 -13.05 10.35 -11.77
C ASP A 435 -11.61 10.68 -12.19
N LEU A 436 -11.00 11.63 -11.50
CA LEU A 436 -9.56 11.89 -11.55
C LEU A 436 -8.96 11.47 -10.21
N ARG A 437 -8.01 10.54 -10.24
CA ARG A 437 -7.37 10.02 -9.04
C ARG A 437 -5.87 9.90 -9.16
N GLU A 438 -5.22 10.03 -8.02
CA GLU A 438 -3.80 9.82 -7.84
C GLU A 438 -3.58 8.69 -6.83
N GLU A 439 -2.96 7.61 -7.29
CA GLU A 439 -2.74 6.40 -6.50
C GLU A 439 -1.29 6.27 -6.01
N ASN A 440 -0.37 7.13 -6.49
CA ASN A 440 1.02 7.15 -6.04
C ASN A 440 1.15 7.81 -4.65
N ASP A 441 1.28 6.98 -3.62
CA ASP A 441 1.48 7.40 -2.23
C ASP A 441 2.94 7.67 -1.84
N GLY A 442 3.87 7.61 -2.80
CA GLY A 442 5.30 7.81 -2.61
C GLY A 442 5.74 9.27 -2.68
N VAL A 443 4.95 10.15 -3.31
CA VAL A 443 5.27 11.56 -3.52
C VAL A 443 4.16 12.46 -2.98
N GLN A 444 4.51 13.37 -2.08
CA GLN A 444 3.59 14.38 -1.55
C GLN A 444 3.34 15.48 -2.58
N LYS A 445 2.07 15.83 -2.77
CA LYS A 445 1.55 16.74 -3.79
C LYS A 445 0.87 17.92 -3.14
N ARG A 446 1.12 19.11 -3.69
CA ARG A 446 0.48 20.35 -3.25
C ARG A 446 0.45 21.39 -4.35
N GLY A 447 -0.37 22.41 -4.14
CA GLY A 447 -0.46 23.59 -5.01
C GLY A 447 -1.42 23.43 -6.19
N LEU A 448 -2.21 22.35 -6.25
CA LEU A 448 -3.29 22.21 -7.23
C LEU A 448 -4.48 23.08 -6.82
N ILE A 449 -4.83 24.09 -7.61
CA ILE A 449 -5.98 24.99 -7.37
C ILE A 449 -7.08 24.65 -8.38
N ILE A 450 -8.17 24.03 -7.94
CA ILE A 450 -9.25 23.57 -8.82
C ILE A 450 -10.35 24.65 -8.90
N GLY A 451 -10.66 25.08 -10.12
CA GLY A 451 -11.81 25.91 -10.42
C GLY A 451 -13.08 25.09 -10.65
N GLY A 452 -12.94 23.93 -11.31
CA GLY A 452 -14.00 22.94 -11.45
C GLY A 452 -13.85 22.04 -12.68
N MET A 453 -14.95 21.45 -13.16
CA MET A 453 -14.99 20.61 -14.35
C MET A 453 -15.98 21.15 -15.40
N GLU A 454 -15.51 21.31 -16.63
CA GLU A 454 -16.33 21.73 -17.78
C GLU A 454 -16.71 20.53 -18.65
N PHE A 455 -17.98 20.41 -18.97
CA PHE A 455 -18.55 19.46 -19.92
C PHE A 455 -18.95 20.25 -21.16
N ARG A 456 -18.14 20.12 -22.21
CA ARG A 456 -18.31 20.86 -23.46
C ARG A 456 -18.94 19.95 -24.49
N SER A 457 -20.05 20.38 -25.10
CA SER A 457 -20.62 19.67 -26.24
C SER A 457 -19.74 19.93 -27.48
N ASN A 458 -19.51 18.89 -28.27
CA ASN A 458 -18.87 19.03 -29.59
C ASN A 458 -19.80 19.66 -30.63
#